data_AF-A0A820NIF6-F1
#
_entry.id   AF-A0A820NIF6-F1
#
_cell.length_a   1.000
_cell.length_b   1.000
_cell.length_c   1.000
_cell.angle_alpha   90.00
_cell.angle_beta   90.00
_cell.angle_gamma   90.00
#
_symmetry.space_group_name_H-M   'P 1'
#
loop_
_entity.id
_entity.type
_entity.pdbx_description
1 polymer ?
#
loop_
_entity_poly.entity_id
_entity_poly.type
_entity_poly.pdbx_seq_one_letter_code
_entity_poly.pdbx_strand_id
1 'polypeptide(L)'
;MQVLWNSNEPALIQLQITQKNLFSYVIFVEVRHLPNMHEQTFILIQELFVSLFSSNKNIYIWGSVDELQKFLNFNLFSSSQIYLSNNINLQDEFKKFWNQHHPHKPPLSSTNDNIP
;
A
#
# COMPACT_ATOMS: atom_id res chain seq x y z
N MET A 1 2.27 -9.75 -34.15
CA MET A 1 3.04 -9.40 -32.94
C MET A 1 2.08 -9.44 -31.76
N GLN A 2 2.14 -10.49 -30.95
CA GLN A 2 1.34 -10.59 -29.72
C GLN A 2 2.11 -9.87 -28.62
N VAL A 3 1.49 -8.88 -28.00
CA VAL A 3 2.03 -8.22 -26.80
C VAL A 3 1.88 -9.21 -25.65
N LEU A 4 2.99 -9.76 -25.19
CA LEU A 4 3.04 -10.56 -23.96
C LEU A 4 2.76 -9.62 -22.79
N TRP A 5 1.52 -9.65 -22.29
CA TRP A 5 1.18 -9.02 -21.02
C TRP A 5 1.84 -9.82 -19.90
N ASN A 6 3.02 -9.39 -19.47
CA ASN A 6 3.49 -9.74 -18.13
C ASN A 6 2.43 -9.24 -17.16
N SER A 7 1.92 -10.14 -16.33
CA SER A 7 0.98 -9.81 -15.26
C SER A 7 1.68 -8.89 -14.26
N ASN A 8 1.65 -7.57 -14.54
CA ASN A 8 1.90 -6.55 -13.55
C ASN A 8 0.77 -6.65 -12.53
N GLU A 9 0.98 -7.47 -11.49
CA GLU A 9 0.08 -7.48 -10.35
C GLU A 9 0.16 -6.12 -9.65
N PRO A 10 -0.94 -5.35 -9.62
CA PRO A 10 -0.92 -4.02 -9.03
C PRO A 10 -1.00 -4.10 -7.51
N ALA A 11 -0.16 -3.34 -6.84
CA ALA A 11 -0.43 -2.87 -5.49
C ALA A 11 -0.79 -1.38 -5.58
N LEU A 12 -1.90 -0.97 -4.99
CA LEU A 12 -2.24 0.44 -4.83
C LEU A 12 -1.33 1.02 -3.76
N ILE A 13 -0.51 2.01 -4.10
CA ILE A 13 0.29 2.72 -3.11
C ILE A 13 -0.48 3.97 -2.70
N GLN A 14 -1.01 3.96 -1.48
CA GLN A 14 -1.65 5.13 -0.88
C GLN A 14 -0.67 5.85 0.03
N LEU A 15 -0.20 7.01 -0.38
CA LEU A 15 0.70 7.84 0.39
C LEU A 15 -0.06 8.90 1.17
N GLN A 16 0.20 8.99 2.47
CA GLN A 16 -0.32 10.07 3.29
C GLN A 16 0.83 10.80 3.96
N ILE A 17 1.05 12.04 3.56
CA ILE A 17 2.04 12.93 4.17
C ILE A 17 1.30 13.77 5.21
N THR A 18 1.40 13.36 6.48
CA THR A 18 0.81 14.11 7.60
C THR A 18 1.82 15.08 8.19
N GLN A 19 1.41 16.33 8.34
CA GLN A 19 2.10 17.31 9.17
C GLN A 19 1.16 17.74 10.30
N LYS A 20 1.64 17.64 11.54
CA LYS A 20 0.87 18.06 12.72
C LYS A 20 0.68 19.58 12.63
N ASN A 21 -0.57 20.03 12.45
CA ASN A 21 -0.99 21.45 12.33
C ASN A 21 -0.82 22.12 10.95
N LEU A 22 -0.60 21.36 9.87
CA LEU A 22 -0.55 21.90 8.51
C LEU A 22 -1.40 21.09 7.53
N PHE A 23 -1.64 21.66 6.34
CA PHE A 23 -2.24 20.95 5.22
C PHE A 23 -1.46 19.66 4.94
N SER A 24 -2.17 18.54 4.94
CA SER A 24 -1.63 17.23 4.64
C SER A 24 -2.03 16.84 3.22
N TYR A 25 -1.13 16.18 2.50
CA TYR A 25 -1.39 15.69 1.15
C TYR A 25 -1.53 14.18 1.17
N VAL A 26 -2.61 13.68 0.58
CA VAL A 26 -2.78 12.26 0.30
C VAL A 26 -2.55 12.08 -1.20
N ILE A 27 -1.58 11.24 -1.55
CA ILE A 27 -1.22 10.92 -2.92
C ILE A 27 -1.55 9.46 -3.15
N PHE A 28 -2.45 9.18 -4.08
CA PHE A 28 -2.73 7.81 -4.51
C PHE A 28 -1.96 7.55 -5.79
N VAL A 29 -1.10 6.52 -5.79
CA VAL A 29 -0.39 6.11 -6.99
C VAL A 29 -0.78 4.70 -7.38
N GLU A 30 -1.43 4.60 -8.54
CA GLU A 30 -1.67 3.35 -9.22
C GLU A 30 -0.53 3.08 -10.21
N VAL A 31 0.28 2.08 -9.88
CA VAL A 31 1.49 1.69 -10.62
C VAL A 31 1.24 0.64 -11.71
N ARG A 32 -0.04 0.27 -11.95
CA ARG A 32 -0.43 -0.75 -12.94
C ARG A 32 -0.07 -0.39 -14.38
N HIS A 33 0.11 0.91 -14.65
CA HIS A 33 0.33 1.47 -15.98
C HIS A 33 1.47 2.49 -15.99
N LEU A 34 2.59 2.17 -15.33
CA LEU A 34 3.78 3.01 -15.44
C LEU A 34 4.22 3.15 -16.90
N PRO A 35 4.62 4.36 -17.36
CA PRO A 35 5.16 4.56 -18.70
C PRO A 35 6.44 3.73 -18.90
N ASN A 36 6.91 3.64 -20.16
CA ASN A 36 8.18 2.99 -20.44
C ASN A 36 9.33 3.71 -19.70
N MET A 37 10.29 2.95 -19.16
CA MET A 37 11.41 3.47 -18.36
C MET A 37 12.27 4.51 -19.11
N HIS A 38 12.26 4.51 -20.44
CA HIS A 38 13.00 5.46 -21.27
C HIS A 38 12.22 6.73 -21.60
N GLU A 39 10.92 6.79 -21.26
CA GLU A 39 10.10 7.98 -21.50
C GLU A 39 10.34 9.04 -20.43
N GLN A 40 10.36 10.30 -20.85
CA GLN A 40 10.51 11.45 -19.94
C GLN A 40 9.49 11.43 -18.80
N THR A 41 8.25 10.98 -19.07
CA THR A 41 7.21 10.87 -18.06
C THR A 41 7.58 9.89 -16.95
N PHE A 42 8.22 8.76 -17.28
CA PHE A 42 8.67 7.81 -16.25
C PHE A 42 9.77 8.43 -15.37
N ILE A 43 10.73 9.14 -15.98
CA ILE A 43 11.81 9.83 -15.25
C ILE A 43 11.21 10.84 -14.26
N LEU A 44 10.23 11.64 -14.69
CA LEU A 44 9.55 12.60 -13.81
C LEU A 44 8.79 11.93 -12.66
N ILE A 45 8.14 10.79 -12.93
CA ILE A 45 7.49 9.98 -11.88
C ILE A 45 8.54 9.49 -10.88
N GLN A 46 9.68 9.00 -11.36
CA GLN A 46 10.76 8.52 -10.53
C GLN A 46 11.33 9.63 -9.62
N GLU A 47 11.60 10.80 -10.18
CA GLU A 47 12.07 11.97 -9.41
C GLU A 47 11.04 12.42 -8.36
N LEU A 48 9.75 12.42 -8.72
CA LEU A 48 8.67 12.73 -7.79
C LEU A 48 8.67 11.74 -6.62
N PHE A 49 8.75 10.44 -6.89
CA PHE A 49 8.82 9.42 -5.85
C PHE A 49 10.03 9.63 -4.94
N VAL A 50 11.23 9.77 -5.51
CA VAL A 50 12.45 10.03 -4.73
C VAL A 50 12.27 11.26 -3.83
N SER A 51 11.70 12.36 -4.35
CA SER A 51 11.44 13.57 -3.58
C SER A 51 10.43 13.35 -2.45
N LEU A 52 9.32 12.65 -2.72
CA LEU A 52 8.29 12.37 -1.73
C LEU A 52 8.82 11.50 -0.59
N PHE A 53 9.70 10.53 -0.89
CA PHE A 53 10.23 9.55 0.04
C PHE A 53 11.65 9.83 0.55
N SER A 54 12.25 10.97 0.18
CA SER A 54 13.59 11.38 0.63
C SER A 54 13.69 11.75 2.12
N SER A 55 12.55 11.81 2.84
CA SER A 55 12.46 12.30 4.23
C SER A 55 11.84 11.26 5.15
N ASN A 56 12.09 11.38 6.47
CA ASN A 56 11.53 10.57 7.57
C ASN A 56 9.99 10.70 7.67
N LYS A 57 9.28 10.26 6.64
CA LYS A 57 7.83 10.24 6.58
C LYS A 57 7.35 8.83 6.94
N ASN A 58 6.24 8.76 7.66
CA ASN A 58 5.52 7.50 7.82
C ASN A 58 4.99 7.10 6.44
N ILE A 59 5.23 5.85 6.04
CA ILE A 59 4.66 5.30 4.83
C ILE A 59 3.42 4.50 5.26
N TYR A 60 2.27 4.89 4.73
CA TYR A 60 1.05 4.14 4.92
C TYR A 60 0.89 3.22 3.71
N ILE A 61 0.58 1.95 3.94
CA ILE A 61 0.43 0.96 2.86
C ILE A 61 -0.84 0.17 3.06
N TRP A 62 -1.49 -0.22 1.97
CA TRP A 62 -2.63 -1.13 2.00
C TRP A 62 -2.16 -2.51 1.55
N GLY A 63 -1.61 -3.30 2.48
CA GLY A 63 -0.94 -4.56 2.17
C GLY A 63 0.36 -4.72 2.95
N SER A 64 1.19 -5.69 2.59
CA SER A 64 2.48 -5.92 3.24
C SER A 64 3.58 -5.04 2.65
N VAL A 65 4.60 -4.72 3.45
CA VAL A 65 5.81 -4.03 2.98
C VAL A 65 6.49 -4.80 1.84
N ASP A 66 6.36 -6.13 1.80
CA ASP A 66 6.98 -6.96 0.77
C ASP A 66 6.42 -6.68 -0.62
N GLU A 67 5.19 -6.19 -0.72
CA GLU A 67 4.60 -5.76 -1.99
C GLU A 67 5.35 -4.55 -2.58
N LEU A 68 5.99 -3.72 -1.73
CA LEU A 68 6.80 -2.60 -2.20
C LEU A 68 8.12 -3.04 -2.84
N GLN A 69 8.62 -4.23 -2.51
CA GLN A 69 9.89 -4.74 -3.06
C GLN A 69 9.83 -4.87 -4.60
N LYS A 70 8.64 -5.14 -5.15
CA LYS A 70 8.41 -5.19 -6.60
C LYS A 70 8.78 -3.88 -7.30
N PHE A 71 8.77 -2.75 -6.59
CA PHE A 71 9.07 -1.43 -7.13
C PHE A 71 10.55 -1.02 -7.03
N LEU A 72 11.39 -1.81 -6.35
CA LEU A 72 12.84 -1.58 -6.29
C LEU A 72 13.45 -1.63 -7.70
N ASN A 73 13.00 -2.56 -8.54
CA ASN A 73 13.46 -2.71 -9.92
C ASN A 73 13.12 -1.50 -10.81
N PHE A 74 12.14 -0.70 -10.42
CA PHE A 74 11.74 0.53 -11.12
C PHE A 74 12.44 1.76 -10.56
N ASN A 75 13.31 1.61 -9.55
CA ASN A 75 13.96 2.69 -8.83
C ASN A 75 12.99 3.76 -8.31
N LEU A 76 11.73 3.39 -8.05
CA LEU A 76 10.73 4.25 -7.42
C LEU A 76 10.94 4.33 -5.90
N PHE A 77 11.56 3.30 -5.33
CA PHE A 77 11.93 3.21 -3.93
C PHE A 77 13.34 2.67 -3.82
N SER A 78 14.08 3.08 -2.78
CA SER A 78 15.28 2.37 -2.34
C SER A 78 14.93 1.37 -1.24
N SER A 79 15.75 0.33 -1.09
CA SER A 79 15.61 -0.63 0.02
C SER A 79 15.67 0.07 1.38
N SER A 80 16.55 1.08 1.51
CA SER A 80 16.62 1.88 2.73
C SER A 80 15.33 2.64 3.01
N GLN A 81 14.67 3.21 2.00
CA GLN A 81 13.38 3.88 2.16
C GLN A 81 12.28 2.90 2.57
N ILE A 82 12.28 1.68 2.05
CA ILE A 82 11.27 0.67 2.42
C ILE A 82 11.49 0.18 3.85
N TYR A 83 12.70 -0.20 4.23
CA TYR A 83 12.94 -0.90 5.51
C TYR A 83 13.30 0.00 6.69
N LEU A 84 13.80 1.23 6.45
CA LEU A 84 14.12 2.17 7.53
C LEU A 84 12.95 3.11 7.87
N SER A 85 11.96 3.24 6.97
CA SER A 85 10.77 4.03 7.24
C SER A 85 9.83 3.30 8.19
N ASN A 86 9.12 4.06 9.01
CA ASN A 86 8.02 3.54 9.80
C ASN A 86 6.83 3.26 8.86
N ASN A 87 6.61 1.97 8.56
CA ASN A 87 5.53 1.53 7.69
C ASN A 87 4.29 1.17 8.52
N ILE A 88 3.14 1.71 8.15
CA ILE A 88 1.85 1.45 8.79
C ILE A 88 0.97 0.70 7.80
N ASN A 89 0.63 -0.55 8.12
CA ASN A 89 -0.31 -1.34 7.33
C ASN A 89 -1.75 -0.89 7.62
N LEU A 90 -2.31 -0.07 6.73
CA LEU A 90 -3.68 0.42 6.79
C LEU A 90 -4.71 -0.71 6.70
N GLN A 91 -4.40 -1.82 6.03
CA GLN A 91 -5.33 -2.94 5.96
C GLN A 91 -5.53 -3.58 7.34
N ASP A 92 -4.46 -3.68 8.13
CA ASP A 92 -4.55 -4.22 9.50
C ASP A 92 -5.21 -3.22 10.45
N GLU A 93 -4.92 -1.92 10.32
CA GLU A 93 -5.64 -0.87 11.05
C GLU A 93 -7.13 -0.86 10.72
N PHE A 94 -7.49 -1.04 9.45
CA PHE A 94 -8.88 -1.16 9.02
C PHE A 94 -9.54 -2.41 9.60
N LYS A 95 -8.89 -3.58 9.57
CA LYS A 95 -9.42 -4.81 10.19
C LYS A 95 -9.66 -4.63 11.69
N LYS A 96 -8.74 -3.98 12.41
CA LYS A 96 -8.90 -3.67 13.84
C LYS A 96 -10.12 -2.78 14.05
N PHE A 97 -10.21 -1.67 13.31
CA PHE A 97 -11.35 -0.75 13.37
C PHE A 97 -12.68 -1.48 13.07
N TRP A 98 -12.72 -2.28 12.01
CA TRP A 98 -13.90 -3.02 11.59
C TRP A 98 -14.36 -4.00 12.66
N ASN A 99 -13.45 -4.81 13.22
CA ASN A 99 -13.76 -5.78 14.26
C ASN A 99 -14.28 -5.13 15.55
N GLN A 100 -13.81 -3.93 15.88
CA GLN A 100 -14.29 -3.16 17.03
C GLN A 100 -15.73 -2.66 16.85
N HIS A 101 -16.11 -2.27 15.63
CA HIS A 101 -17.41 -1.65 15.35
C HIS A 101 -18.45 -2.64 14.80
N HIS A 102 -18.00 -3.80 14.30
CA HIS A 102 -18.83 -4.87 13.75
C HIS A 102 -18.42 -6.21 14.36
N PRO A 103 -18.59 -6.41 15.68
CA PRO A 103 -18.26 -7.67 16.32
C PRO A 103 -19.05 -8.79 15.64
N HIS A 104 -18.32 -9.77 15.11
CA HIS A 104 -18.94 -10.99 14.59
C HIS A 104 -19.75 -11.61 15.73
N LYS A 105 -21.08 -11.68 15.58
CA LYS A 105 -21.89 -12.51 16.47
C LYS A 105 -21.30 -13.92 16.37
N PRO A 106 -20.89 -14.56 17.49
CA PRO A 106 -20.44 -15.94 17.41
C PRO A 106 -21.56 -16.76 16.74
N PRO A 107 -21.22 -17.75 15.92
CA PRO A 107 -22.23 -18.66 15.41
C PRO A 107 -22.96 -19.20 16.63
N LEU A 108 -24.29 -19.04 16.65
CA LEU A 108 -25.15 -19.62 17.67
C LEU A 108 -24.72 -21.08 17.78
N SER A 109 -24.09 -21.43 18.90
CA SER A 109 -23.79 -22.81 19.23
C SER A 109 -25.08 -23.57 19.01
N SER A 110 -25.08 -24.48 18.05
CA SER A 110 -26.16 -25.42 17.85
C SER A 110 -26.34 -26.15 19.17
N THR A 111 -27.29 -25.68 19.96
CA THR A 111 -27.91 -26.46 21.02
C THR A 111 -28.47 -27.68 20.32
N ASN A 112 -27.67 -28.74 20.28
CA ASN A 112 -28.20 -30.08 20.12
C ASN A 112 -29.06 -30.30 21.35
N ASP A 113 -30.33 -29.94 21.21
CA ASP A 113 -31.39 -30.33 22.12
C ASP A 113 -31.37 -31.85 22.19
N ASN A 114 -30.81 -32.37 23.28
CA ASN A 114 -31.07 -33.72 23.74
C ASN A 114 -32.57 -33.81 23.98
N ILE A 115 -33.28 -34.49 23.08
CA ILE A 115 -34.67 -34.92 23.26
C ILE A 115 -34.61 -36.44 23.56
N PRO A 116 -35.33 -36.91 24.60
CA PRO A 116 -35.02 -38.09 25.41
C PRO A 116 -35.05 -39.45 24.70
#